data_AF-N6Y959-F1
#
_entry.id   AF-N6Y959-F1
#
_cell.length_a   1.000
_cell.length_b   1.000
_cell.length_c   1.000
_cell.angle_alpha   90.00
_cell.angle_beta   90.00
_cell.angle_gamma   90.00
#
_symmetry.space_group_name_H-M   'P 1'
#
loop_
_entity.id
_entity.type
_entity.pdbx_description
1 polymer ?
#
loop_
_entity_poly.entity_id
_entity_poly.type
_entity_poly.pdbx_seq_one_letter_code
_entity_poly.pdbx_strand_id
1 'polypeptide(L)' 'MTRRHSPLQQLKEAKQIAHDHGLFVVERQDARGVTNYLLYRQTQPRNTFVGRRRDISALRAMVCKAANFH' A
#
# COMPACT_ATOMS: atom_id res chain seq x y z
N MET A 1 0.47 -9.30 -24.26
CA MET A 1 -0.52 -9.94 -23.38
C MET A 1 -0.44 -9.30 -22.00
N THR A 2 -1.32 -8.36 -21.68
CA THR A 2 -1.36 -7.70 -20.36
C THR A 2 -1.88 -8.70 -19.35
N ARG A 3 -0.98 -9.38 -18.63
CA ARG A 3 -1.33 -10.15 -17.41
C ARG A 3 -1.98 -9.16 -16.45
N ARG A 4 -3.31 -9.14 -16.37
CA ARG A 4 -4.03 -8.49 -15.27
C ARG A 4 -3.66 -9.29 -14.01
N HIS A 5 -2.68 -8.78 -13.26
CA HIS A 5 -2.29 -9.34 -11.98
C HIS A 5 -3.55 -9.46 -11.12
N SER A 6 -3.74 -10.63 -10.50
CA SER A 6 -4.86 -10.81 -9.58
C SER A 6 -4.77 -9.79 -8.45
N PRO A 7 -5.88 -9.39 -7.81
CA PRO A 7 -5.84 -8.40 -6.72
C PRO A 7 -4.84 -8.78 -5.62
N LEU A 8 -4.71 -10.07 -5.32
CA LEU A 8 -3.72 -10.59 -4.35
C LEU A 8 -2.27 -10.39 -4.81
N GLN A 9 -1.99 -10.59 -6.10
CA GLN A 9 -0.65 -10.33 -6.65
C GLN A 9 -0.30 -8.85 -6.58
N GLN A 10 -1.23 -7.96 -6.93
CA GLN A 10 -1.02 -6.52 -6.83
C GLN A 10 -0.77 -6.05 -5.40
N LEU A 11 -1.50 -6.62 -4.43
CA LEU A 11 -1.29 -6.33 -3.01
C LEU A 11 0.07 -6.81 -2.53
N LYS A 12 0.48 -8.02 -2.93
CA LYS A 12 1.81 -8.57 -2.58
C LYS A 12 2.93 -7.70 -3.14
N GLU A 13 2.83 -7.31 -4.42
CA GLU A 13 3.79 -6.41 -5.07
C GLU A 13 3.83 -5.03 -4.37
N ALA A 14 2.66 -4.45 -4.05
CA ALA A 14 2.61 -3.17 -3.34
C ALA A 14 3.25 -3.23 -1.95
N LYS A 15 3.03 -4.32 -1.20
CA LYS A 15 3.69 -4.50 0.11
C LYS A 15 5.20 -4.64 -0.03
N GLN A 16 5.67 -5.36 -1.04
CA GLN A 16 7.10 -5.53 -1.31
C GLN A 16 7.76 -4.18 -1.64
N ILE A 17 7.21 -3.45 -2.62
CA ILE A 17 7.72 -2.12 -3.00
C ILE A 17 7.69 -1.16 -1.79
N ALA A 18 6.63 -1.19 -0.98
CA ALA A 18 6.57 -0.37 0.21
C ALA A 18 7.74 -0.68 1.15
N HIS A 19 7.93 -1.96 1.50
CA HIS A 19 8.99 -2.40 2.40
C HIS A 19 10.39 -1.99 1.91
N ASP A 20 10.67 -2.19 0.62
CA ASP A 20 11.97 -1.90 0.02
C ASP A 20 12.33 -0.40 0.04
N HIS A 21 11.32 0.47 0.18
CA HIS A 21 11.47 1.93 0.22
C HIS A 21 11.20 2.53 1.62
N GLY A 22 11.25 1.72 2.68
CA GLY A 22 11.04 2.19 4.05
C GLY A 22 9.59 2.65 4.33
N LEU A 23 8.63 2.10 3.58
CA LEU A 23 7.20 2.26 3.79
C LEU A 23 6.60 0.93 4.24
N PHE A 24 5.41 0.96 4.82
CA PHE A 24 4.67 -0.26 5.13
C PHE A 24 3.16 -0.04 5.01
N VAL A 25 2.45 -1.10 4.63
CA VAL A 25 0.99 -1.10 4.48
C VAL A 25 0.36 -1.83 5.66
N VAL A 26 -0.61 -1.18 6.31
CA VAL A 26 -1.45 -1.77 7.36
C VAL A 26 -2.85 -1.98 6.82
N GLU A 27 -3.38 -3.19 6.99
CA GLU A 27 -4.76 -3.50 6.68
C GLU A 27 -5.60 -3.33 7.95
N ARG A 28 -6.63 -2.49 7.88
CA ARG A 28 -7.59 -2.30 8.96
C ARG A 28 -9.01 -2.44 8.43
N GLN A 29 -9.74 -3.41 8.97
CA GLN A 29 -11.18 -3.52 8.73
C GLN A 29 -11.94 -2.51 9.58
N ASP A 30 -12.93 -1.85 8.99
CA ASP A 30 -13.86 -1.02 9.74
C ASP A 30 -15.05 -1.83 10.29
N ALA A 31 -15.91 -1.20 11.07
CA ALA A 31 -17.08 -1.83 11.67
C ALA A 31 -18.10 -2.40 10.65
N ARG A 32 -17.96 -2.06 9.36
CA ARG A 32 -18.79 -2.55 8.26
C ARG A 32 -18.10 -3.69 7.48
N GLY A 33 -16.94 -4.15 7.94
CA GLY A 33 -16.14 -5.19 7.30
C GLY A 33 -15.34 -4.71 6.08
N VAL A 34 -15.25 -3.39 5.83
CA VAL A 34 -14.50 -2.86 4.68
C VAL A 34 -13.03 -2.74 5.05
N THR A 35 -12.16 -3.37 4.25
CA THR A 35 -10.71 -3.30 4.43
C THR A 35 -10.18 -1.94 3.94
N ASN A 36 -9.49 -1.23 4.83
CA ASN A 36 -8.77 -0.01 4.52
C ASN A 36 -7.28 -0.30 4.57
N TYR A 37 -6.58 0.01 3.49
CA TYR A 37 -5.13 -0.07 3.37
C TYR A 37 -4.53 1.28 3.73
N LEU A 38 -3.77 1.31 4.82
CA LEU A 38 -3.10 2.50 5.35
C LEU A 38 -1.62 2.42 5.00
N LEU A 39 -1.08 3.43 4.32
CA LEU A 39 0.34 3.52 4.00
C LEU A 39 1.04 4.43 5.01
N TYR A 40 2.12 3.93 5.58
CA TYR A 40 2.98 4.68 6.48
C TYR A 40 4.40 4.69 5.95
N ARG A 41 5.12 5.77 6.24
CA ARG A 41 6.57 5.88 6.05
C ARG A 41 7.24 5.66 7.40
N GLN A 42 8.23 4.78 7.43
CA GLN A 42 9.02 4.51 8.61
C GLN A 42 10.00 5.68 8.82
N THR A 43 9.78 6.46 9.87
CA THR A 43 10.59 7.63 10.23
C THR A 43 10.80 7.61 11.75
N GLN A 44 11.97 8.01 12.22
CA GLN A 44 12.20 8.24 13.65
C GLN A 44 11.86 9.71 13.98
N PRO A 45 11.21 10.01 15.13
CA PRO A 45 10.83 9.11 16.21
C PRO A 45 9.48 8.41 16.01
N ARG A 46 8.69 8.77 14.99
CA ARG A 46 7.36 8.22 14.73
C ARG A 46 7.11 8.04 13.24
N ASN A 47 6.37 6.99 12.91
CA ASN A 47 5.95 6.72 11.54
C ASN A 47 5.05 7.83 11.01
N THR A 48 5.31 8.27 9.78
CA THR A 48 4.52 9.30 9.12
C THR A 48 3.39 8.65 8.33
N PHE A 49 2.15 9.06 8.58
CA PHE A 49 1.02 8.60 7.78
C PHE A 49 1.06 9.24 6.38
N VAL A 50 1.05 8.42 5.33
CA VAL A 50 1.09 8.89 3.94
C VAL A 50 -0.31 8.99 3.36
N GLY A 51 -1.16 7.99 3.64
CA GLY A 51 -2.53 7.99 3.12
C GLY A 51 -3.27 6.68 3.33
N ARG A 52 -4.55 6.68 2.94
CA ARG A 52 -5.43 5.50 2.99
C ARG A 52 -6.11 5.24 1.66
N ARG A 53 -6.30 3.97 1.31
CA ARG A 53 -7.09 3.51 0.16
C ARG A 53 -7.93 2.29 0.52
N ARG A 54 -9.03 2.10 -0.22
CA ARG A 54 -9.90 0.91 -0.11
C ARG A 54 -9.73 -0.05 -1.28
N ASP A 55 -9.26 0.48 -2.40
CA ASP A 55 -8.99 -0.28 -3.61
C ASP A 55 -7.50 -0.63 -3.71
N ILE A 56 -7.21 -1.87 -4.10
CA ILE A 56 -5.84 -2.40 -4.19
C ILE A 56 -5.06 -1.75 -5.34
N SER A 57 -5.71 -1.48 -6.48
CA SER A 57 -5.07 -0.81 -7.62
C SER A 57 -4.67 0.61 -7.23
N ALA A 58 -5.55 1.32 -6.53
CA ALA A 58 -5.28 2.65 -6.00
C ALA A 58 -4.20 2.65 -4.89
N LEU A 59 -4.14 1.58 -4.07
CA LEU A 59 -3.06 1.38 -3.11
C LEU A 59 -1.72 1.22 -3.83
N ARG A 60 -1.64 0.35 -4.84
CA ARG A 60 -0.41 0.13 -5.60
C ARG A 60 0.10 1.43 -6.23
N ALA A 61 -0.78 2.20 -6.88
CA ALA A 61 -0.41 3.50 -7.44
C ALA A 61 0.09 4.48 -6.37
N MET A 62 -0.52 4.48 -5.17
CA MET A 62 -0.05 5.29 -4.04
C MET A 62 1.34 4.84 -3.57
N VAL A 63 1.58 3.54 -3.43
CA VAL A 63 2.88 3.01 -3.02
C VAL A 63 3.93 3.40 -4.06
N CYS A 64 3.68 3.17 -5.34
CA CYS A 64 4.64 3.53 -6.40
C CYS A 64 5.00 5.02 -6.34
N LYS A 65 3.99 5.90 -6.19
CA LYS A 65 4.22 7.34 -6.03
C LYS A 65 5.00 7.68 -4.76
N ALA A 66 4.68 7.07 -3.63
CA ALA A 66 5.34 7.34 -2.36
C ALA A 66 6.79 6.81 -2.32
N ALA A 67 7.06 5.73 -3.05
CA ALA A 67 8.34 5.09 -3.21
C ALA A 67 9.20 5.71 -4.34
N ASN A 68 8.67 6.63 -5.14
CA ASN A 68 9.27 7.11 -6.40
C ASN A 68 9.61 5.94 -7.37
N PHE A 69 8.83 4.87 -7.31
CA PHE A 69 8.94 3.70 -8.15
C PHE A 69 8.17 3.94 -9.45
N HIS A 70 8.88 3.92 -10.59
CA HIS A 70 8.35 4.19 -11.93
C HIS A 70 8.08 2.90 -12.69
#